data_AF-A0A1P8FMV5-F1
#
_entry.id   AF-A0A1P8FMV5-F1
#
_cell.length_a   1.000
_cell.length_b   1.000
_cell.length_c   1.000
_cell.angle_alpha   90.00
_cell.angle_beta   90.00
_cell.angle_gamma   90.00
#
_symmetry.space_group_name_H-M   'P 1'
#
loop_
_entity.id
_entity.type
_entity.pdbx_description
1 polymer ?
#
loop_
_entity_poly.entity_id
_entity_poly.type
_entity_poly.pdbx_seq_one_letter_code
_entity_poly.pdbx_strand_id
1 'polypeptide(L)' 'MPGPDACGRGDAIVVSEGAYDPRAKYQLAFEECVFVIALNRVRRQGRGWISCGYEVLEQQHREAA' A
#
# COMPACT_ATOMS: atom_id res chain seq x y z
N MET A 1 -8.09 -6.53 8.33
CA MET A 1 -8.25 -7.60 7.31
C MET A 1 -8.56 -6.91 6.00
N PRO A 2 -7.84 -7.16 4.88
CA PRO A 2 -8.08 -6.43 3.64
C PRO A 2 -9.41 -6.91 3.02
N GLY A 3 -10.47 -6.17 3.33
CA GLY A 3 -11.83 -6.31 2.80
C GLY A 3 -12.44 -4.91 2.67
N PRO A 4 -13.61 -4.76 2.02
CA PRO A 4 -14.29 -3.47 1.99
C PRO A 4 -14.50 -2.96 3.42
N ASP A 5 -14.03 -1.75 3.70
CA ASP A 5 -14.31 -1.08 4.97
C ASP A 5 -15.81 -0.77 5.06
N ALA A 6 -16.26 -0.31 6.23
CA ALA A 6 -17.67 0.02 6.46
C ALA A 6 -18.23 1.09 5.48
N CYS A 7 -17.37 1.77 4.70
CA CYS A 7 -17.76 2.75 3.68
C CYS A 7 -17.65 2.23 2.23
N GLY A 8 -17.34 0.94 2.03
CA GLY A 8 -17.24 0.31 0.71
C GLY A 8 -16.01 0.76 -0.10
N ARG A 9 -15.03 1.43 0.53
CA ARG A 9 -13.79 1.86 -0.11
C ARG A 9 -12.65 0.98 0.38
N GLY A 10 -12.11 0.15 -0.50
CA GLY A 10 -10.92 -0.64 -0.14
C GLY A 10 -9.70 0.27 0.05
N ASP A 11 -8.72 -0.20 0.83
CA ASP A 11 -7.46 0.53 1.08
C ASP A 11 -6.73 0.90 -0.22
N ALA A 12 -6.15 2.11 -0.27
CA ALA A 12 -5.41 2.58 -1.43
C ALA A 12 -4.23 3.47 -1.05
N ILE A 13 -3.19 3.44 -1.88
CA ILE A 13 -2.02 4.33 -1.83
C ILE A 13 -1.98 5.14 -3.12
N VAL A 14 -1.63 6.42 -3.02
CA VAL A 14 -1.35 7.29 -4.16
C VAL A 14 0.16 7.42 -4.29
N VAL A 15 0.67 7.15 -5.49
CA VAL A 15 2.08 7.33 -5.84
C VAL A 15 2.21 8.23 -7.05
N SER A 16 3.38 8.85 -7.23
CA SER A 16 3.69 9.51 -8.48
C SER A 16 3.81 8.46 -9.59
N GLU A 17 3.36 8.82 -10.78
CA GLU A 17 3.36 7.92 -11.94
C GLU A 17 4.76 7.41 -12.28
N GLY A 18 5.78 8.27 -12.20
CA GLY A 18 7.17 7.88 -12.46
C GLY A 18 7.82 7.01 -11.37
N ALA A 19 7.21 6.91 -10.18
CA ALA A 19 7.68 6.04 -9.10
C ALA A 19 6.84 4.76 -8.97
N TYR A 20 5.81 4.59 -9.82
CA TYR A 20 5.00 3.39 -9.82
C TYR A 20 5.74 2.25 -10.51
N ASP A 21 6.05 1.21 -9.72
CA ASP A 21 6.54 -0.05 -10.23
C ASP A 21 5.67 -1.19 -9.67
N PRO A 22 4.91 -1.91 -10.50
CA PRO A 22 4.04 -3.00 -10.06
C PRO A 22 4.81 -4.21 -9.50
N ARG A 23 6.14 -4.24 -9.62
CA ARG A 23 7.01 -5.28 -9.06
C ARG A 23 7.73 -4.84 -7.80
N ALA A 24 7.67 -3.55 -7.46
CA ALA A 24 8.33 -3.03 -6.28
C ALA A 24 7.61 -3.48 -4.99
N LYS A 25 8.42 -3.73 -3.97
CA LYS A 25 7.96 -3.92 -2.59
C LYS A 25 8.32 -2.68 -1.79
N TYR A 26 7.39 -2.23 -0.97
CA TYR A 26 7.55 -1.04 -0.14
C TYR A 26 7.48 -1.43 1.32
N GLN A 27 8.29 -0.78 2.15
CA GLN A 27 8.16 -0.88 3.61
C GLN A 27 7.28 0.26 4.11
N LEU A 28 6.23 -0.10 4.83
CA LEU A 28 5.32 0.83 5.48
C LEU A 28 5.42 0.61 6.99
N ALA A 29 5.85 1.64 7.73
CA ALA A 29 5.85 1.60 9.18
C ALA A 29 4.54 2.21 9.69
N PHE A 30 3.84 1.50 10.57
CA PHE A 30 2.66 1.99 11.27
C PHE A 30 2.67 1.46 12.70
N GLU A 31 2.62 2.36 13.67
CA GLU A 31 2.79 2.06 15.09
C GLU A 31 4.09 1.24 15.35
N GLU A 32 3.96 0.12 16.06
CA GLU A 32 5.06 -0.80 16.38
C GLU A 32 5.24 -1.88 15.30
N CYS A 33 4.66 -1.71 14.11
CA CYS A 33 4.75 -2.67 13.03
C CYS A 33 5.43 -2.09 11.80
N VAL A 34 6.21 -2.94 11.13
CA VAL A 34 6.72 -2.71 9.77
C VAL A 34 6.07 -3.73 8.85
N PHE A 35 5.44 -3.23 7.80
CA PHE A 35 4.75 -4.02 6.79
C PHE A 35 5.54 -3.98 5.48
N VAL A 36 5.68 -5.12 4.83
CA VAL A 36 6.12 -5.16 3.42
C VAL A 36 4.86 -5.25 2.58
N ILE A 37 4.66 -4.28 1.68
CA ILE A 37 3.50 -4.22 0.81
C ILE A 37 3.91 -4.26 -0.67
N ALA A 38 3.03 -4.77 -1.51
CA ALA A 38 3.09 -4.59 -2.96
C ALA A 38 1.89 -3.76 -3.42
N LEU A 39 2.13 -2.77 -4.28
CA LEU A 39 1.05 -2.02 -4.91
C LEU A 39 0.38 -2.91 -5.96
N ASN A 40 -0.94 -3.02 -5.89
CA ASN A 40 -1.74 -3.83 -6.80
C ASN A 40 -2.98 -3.04 -7.27
N ARG A 41 -3.70 -3.58 -8.26
CA ARG A 41 -5.02 -3.08 -8.68
C ARG A 41 -5.06 -1.55 -8.86
N VAL A 42 -4.51 -1.05 -9.97
CA VAL A 42 -4.65 0.37 -10.35
C VAL A 42 -6.14 0.72 -10.40
N ARG A 43 -6.56 1.69 -9.59
CA ARG A 43 -7.96 2.12 -9.47
C ARG A 43 -8.25 3.37 -10.26
N ARG A 44 -7.36 4.36 -10.17
CA ARG A 44 -7.45 5.64 -10.88
C ARG A 44 -6.05 6.16 -11.23
N GLN A 45 -5.98 6.85 -12.36
CA GLN A 45 -4.78 7.56 -12.80
C GLN A 45 -5.19 8.99 -13.14
N GLY A 46 -4.41 9.95 -12.65
CA GLY A 46 -4.52 11.35 -13.01
C GLY A 46 -3.27 11.84 -13.72
N ARG A 47 -3.10 13.16 -13.83
CA ARG A 47 -1.88 13.74 -14.43
C ARG A 47 -0.71 13.60 -13.46
N GLY A 48 0.14 12.59 -13.67
CA GLY A 48 1.36 12.35 -12.88
C GLY A 48 1.16 11.58 -11.58
N TRP A 49 -0.02 11.01 -11.33
CA TRP A 49 -0.28 10.19 -10.14
C TRP A 49 -1.14 8.97 -10.44
N ILE A 50 -0.93 7.92 -9.66
CA ILE A 50 -1.68 6.67 -9.73
C ILE A 50 -2.18 6.31 -8.33
N SER A 51 -3.47 6.00 -8.20
CA SER A 51 -4.06 5.40 -7.02
C SER A 51 -4.20 3.89 -7.23
N CYS A 52 -3.57 3.14 -6.35
CA CYS A 52 -3.53 1.68 -6.38
C CYS A 52 -4.07 1.11 -5.07
N GLY A 53 -4.62 -0.10 -5.12
CA GLY A 53 -4.68 -0.92 -3.92
C GLY A 53 -3.27 -1.36 -3.50
N TYR A 54 -3.21 -2.05 -2.36
CA TYR A 54 -2.00 -2.76 -1.96
C TYR A 54 -2.38 -4.10 -1.33
N GLU A 55 -1.38 -4.94 -1.16
CA GLU A 55 -1.45 -6.19 -0.40
C GLU A 55 -0.27 -6.24 0.55
N VAL A 56 -0.54 -6.70 1.77
CA VAL A 56 0.49 -6.94 2.80
C VAL A 56 1.09 -8.32 2.54
N LEU A 57 2.39 -8.35 2.27
CA LEU A 57 3.16 -9.57 2.04
C LEU A 57 3.76 -10.09 3.34
N GLU A 58 4.25 -9.18 4.19
CA GLU A 58 4.89 -9.51 5.46
C GLU A 58 4.52 -8.46 6.51
N GLN A 59 4.46 -8.89 7.77
CA GLN A 59 4.30 -8.03 8.94
C GLN A 59 5.34 -8.41 9.98
N GLN A 60 6.07 -7.42 10.48
CA GLN A 60 7.09 -7.58 11.51
C GLN A 60 6.78 -6.62 12.65
N HIS A 61 6.83 -7.12 13.88
CA HIS A 61 6.80 -6.25 15.06
C HIS A 61 8.17 -5.61 15.22
N ARG A 62 8.20 -4.30 15.42
CA ARG A 62 9.42 -3.57 15.74
C ARG A 62 9.73 -3.90 17.19
N GLU A 63 10.77 -4.70 17.42
CA GLU A 63 11.26 -4.92 18.78
C GLU A 63 11.74 -3.56 19.33
N ALA A 64 11.21 -3.17 20.49
CA ALA A 64 11.66 -1.97 21.19
C ALA A 64 13.12 -2.16 21.58
N ALA A 65 14.00 -1.29 21.08
CA ALA A 65 15.42 -1.25 21.42
C ALA A 65 15.66 -0.71 22.83
#